data_AF-A0A2N3EXU0-F1
#
_entry.id   AF-A0A2N3EXU0-F1
#
_cell.length_a   1.000
_cell.length_b   1.000
_cell.length_c   1.000
_cell.angle_alpha   90.00
_cell.angle_beta   90.00
_cell.angle_gamma   90.00
#
_symmetry.space_group_name_H-M   'P 1'
#
loop_
_entity.id
_entity.type
_entity.pdbx_description
1 polymer ?
#
loop_
_entity_poly.entity_id
_entity_poly.type
_entity_poly.pdbx_seq_one_letter_code
_entity_poly.pdbx_strand_id
1 'polypeptide(L)'
;MVLGLAATQAFGTPARAGDPPPFAEFTFKREAAPKPGERRGPLVQIDPQAAWPPPRAPEKPAPGPGAAPGTAAARHAWFWEEVPAGLDTSGPERLRAAMARLSQPPAGAGVAAPRLEAIQALLRAHGAEILRATIGTRVSPALVLAVISVESSGREAAVSHAGAQGLMQLMPDTALRFGVRDVFTPAENIRGGAAYLDWLIGEFGGDVILALAGYNAGENAVHKNDGVPPYAETRDYIPKVLAAFEVARALCKTRPELLTDACAFDLAMN
;
A
#
# COMPACT_ATOMS: atom_id res chain seq x y z
N MET A 1 65.08 -35.15 15.11
CA MET A 1 65.13 -33.70 15.38
C MET A 1 64.25 -33.01 14.36
N VAL A 2 62.96 -32.85 14.69
CA VAL A 2 61.93 -32.27 13.81
C VAL A 2 61.61 -30.88 14.37
N LEU A 3 61.92 -29.83 13.63
CA LEU A 3 61.60 -28.44 13.98
C LEU A 3 60.09 -28.21 13.84
N GLY A 4 59.42 -27.92 14.96
CA GLY A 4 58.03 -27.45 14.98
C GLY A 4 57.96 -25.95 14.76
N LEU A 5 57.25 -25.53 13.72
CA LEU A 5 56.95 -24.13 13.42
C LEU A 5 55.63 -23.76 14.14
N ALA A 6 55.70 -22.93 15.18
CA ALA A 6 54.51 -22.41 15.87
C ALA A 6 54.02 -21.15 15.15
N ALA A 7 52.87 -21.24 14.48
CA ALA A 7 52.17 -20.10 13.91
C ALA A 7 51.22 -19.50 14.95
N THR A 8 51.53 -18.30 15.44
CA THR A 8 50.63 -17.50 16.28
C THR A 8 49.51 -16.91 15.41
N GLN A 9 48.28 -17.41 15.56
CA GLN A 9 47.09 -16.77 15.02
C GLN A 9 46.63 -15.65 15.95
N ALA A 10 46.58 -14.42 15.46
CA ALA A 10 45.98 -13.29 16.15
C ALA A 10 44.46 -13.32 15.92
N PHE A 11 43.68 -13.47 16.99
CA PHE A 11 42.23 -13.30 16.96
C PHE A 11 41.90 -11.80 16.92
N GLY A 12 41.34 -11.33 15.81
CA GLY A 12 40.74 -9.99 15.71
C GLY A 12 39.42 -9.93 16.46
N THR A 13 39.27 -8.96 17.36
CA THR A 13 38.02 -8.64 18.06
C THR A 13 36.98 -8.05 17.08
N PRO A 14 35.69 -8.41 17.15
CA PRO A 14 34.67 -7.77 16.34
C PRO A 14 34.42 -6.34 16.85
N ALA A 15 34.62 -5.35 15.97
CA ALA A 15 34.26 -3.96 16.24
C ALA A 15 32.73 -3.81 16.19
N ARG A 16 32.11 -3.50 17.34
CA ARG A 16 30.75 -2.96 17.38
C ARG A 16 30.79 -1.53 16.84
N ALA A 17 30.06 -1.25 15.77
CA ALA A 17 29.72 0.11 15.41
C ALA A 17 28.84 0.69 16.54
N GLY A 18 29.36 1.69 17.25
CA GLY A 18 28.58 2.44 18.24
C GLY A 18 27.54 3.31 17.55
N ASP A 19 26.45 3.58 18.26
CA ASP A 19 25.40 4.50 17.79
C ASP A 19 26.00 5.87 17.45
N PRO A 20 25.48 6.58 16.42
CA PRO A 20 25.95 7.91 16.09
C PRO A 20 25.75 8.85 17.28
N PRO A 21 26.66 9.82 17.50
CA PRO A 21 26.54 10.73 18.63
C PRO A 21 25.22 11.51 18.53
N PRO A 22 24.57 11.81 19.67
CA PRO A 22 23.41 12.69 19.68
C PRO A 22 23.76 14.05 19.09
N PHE A 23 22.81 14.67 18.41
CA PHE A 23 22.98 15.99 17.82
C PHE A 23 23.42 17.01 18.88
N ALA A 24 24.27 17.96 18.49
CA ALA A 24 24.66 19.06 19.36
C ALA A 24 23.41 19.86 19.77
N GLU A 25 23.29 20.21 21.05
CA GLU A 25 22.17 21.01 21.53
C GLU A 25 22.09 22.35 20.79
N PHE A 26 20.97 22.57 20.10
CA PHE A 26 20.71 23.80 19.39
C PHE A 26 20.14 24.84 20.36
N THR A 27 20.93 25.86 20.70
CA THR A 27 20.46 26.99 21.51
C THR A 27 20.09 28.16 20.61
N PHE A 28 18.84 28.61 20.66
CA PHE A 28 18.40 29.79 19.93
C PHE A 28 18.98 31.06 20.57
N LYS A 29 20.00 31.65 19.92
CA LYS A 29 20.42 33.01 20.23
C LYS A 29 19.42 33.97 19.59
N ARG A 30 18.56 34.58 20.39
CA ARG A 30 17.71 35.70 19.94
C ARG A 30 18.57 36.95 19.91
N GLU A 31 18.99 37.35 18.72
CA GLU A 31 19.54 38.68 18.51
C GLU A 31 18.39 39.70 18.49
N ALA A 32 18.51 40.75 19.29
CA ALA A 32 17.53 41.82 19.31
C ALA A 32 17.57 42.58 17.98
N ALA A 33 16.40 42.99 17.49
CA ALA A 33 16.30 43.82 16.30
C ALA A 33 17.08 45.14 16.49
N PRO A 34 17.78 45.65 15.46
CA PRO A 34 18.52 46.90 15.53
C PRO A 34 17.57 48.06 15.82
N LYS A 35 18.07 49.06 16.58
CA LYS A 35 17.29 50.25 16.91
C LYS A 35 17.06 51.09 15.65
N PRO A 36 15.93 51.81 15.54
CA PRO A 36 15.67 52.68 14.40
C PRO A 36 16.81 53.69 14.19
N GLY A 37 17.48 53.61 13.03
CA GLY A 37 18.53 54.57 12.62
C GLY A 37 19.95 53.99 12.45
N GLU A 38 20.21 52.74 12.82
CA GLU A 38 21.53 52.13 12.67
C GLU A 38 21.71 51.55 11.24
N ARG A 39 22.56 52.15 10.41
CA ARG A 39 22.85 51.68 9.05
C ARG A 39 24.02 50.69 9.05
N ARG A 40 23.83 49.50 8.49
CA ARG A 40 24.93 48.58 8.12
C ARG A 40 25.00 48.42 6.60
N GLY A 41 26.17 48.74 6.03
CA GLY A 41 26.74 48.21 4.77
C GLY A 41 25.94 48.38 3.47
N PRO A 42 26.59 48.25 2.29
CA PRO A 42 25.89 48.31 1.02
C PRO A 42 24.94 47.10 0.86
N LEU A 43 23.67 47.40 0.60
CA LEU A 43 22.64 46.42 0.28
C LEU A 43 22.97 45.77 -1.07
N VAL A 44 23.16 44.45 -1.08
CA VAL A 44 23.21 43.66 -2.32
C VAL A 44 21.82 43.72 -2.97
N GLN A 45 21.72 44.35 -4.14
CA GLN A 45 20.53 44.28 -4.98
C GLN A 45 20.45 42.88 -5.61
N ILE A 46 19.38 42.16 -5.30
CA ILE A 46 19.03 40.89 -5.95
C ILE A 46 18.01 41.22 -7.05
N ASP A 47 18.31 40.87 -8.30
CA ASP A 47 17.36 41.00 -9.41
C ASP A 47 16.11 40.12 -9.20
N PRO A 48 14.90 40.61 -9.52
CA PRO A 48 13.68 39.87 -9.25
C PRO A 48 13.41 38.87 -10.38
N GLN A 49 14.04 37.70 -10.34
CA GLN A 49 13.57 36.58 -11.17
C GLN A 49 13.83 35.20 -10.55
N ALA A 50 13.00 34.87 -9.57
CA ALA A 50 12.40 33.56 -9.38
C ALA A 50 11.24 33.76 -8.41
N ALA A 51 10.01 33.44 -8.83
CA ALA A 51 8.88 33.45 -7.92
C ALA A 51 9.14 32.42 -6.81
N TRP A 52 9.34 32.91 -5.58
CA TRP A 52 9.33 32.06 -4.40
C TRP A 52 7.93 31.42 -4.33
N PRO A 53 7.81 30.08 -4.22
CA PRO A 53 6.50 29.50 -3.95
C PRO A 53 5.98 30.11 -2.64
N PRO A 54 4.68 30.47 -2.56
CA PRO A 54 4.15 31.07 -1.34
C PRO A 54 4.48 30.18 -0.14
N PRO A 55 4.73 30.76 1.06
CA PRO A 55 4.94 29.97 2.25
C PRO A 55 3.81 28.95 2.34
N ARG A 56 4.20 27.67 2.49
CA ARG A 56 3.27 26.55 2.60
C ARG A 56 2.22 26.98 3.62
N ALA A 57 0.96 27.04 3.19
CA ALA A 57 -0.15 27.22 4.13
C ALA A 57 0.09 26.25 5.30
N PRO A 58 -0.17 26.65 6.56
CA PRO A 58 0.00 25.75 7.69
C PRO A 58 -0.59 24.41 7.29
N GLU A 59 0.26 23.38 7.34
CA GLU A 59 -0.10 22.03 6.95
C GLU A 59 -1.43 21.76 7.63
N LYS A 60 -2.49 21.62 6.82
CA LYS A 60 -3.76 21.15 7.36
C LYS A 60 -3.39 19.89 8.12
N PRO A 61 -3.85 19.72 9.37
CA PRO A 61 -3.65 18.47 10.07
C PRO A 61 -3.95 17.37 9.07
N ALA A 62 -3.02 16.41 8.92
CA ALA A 62 -3.31 15.17 8.21
C ALA A 62 -4.74 14.81 8.57
N PRO A 63 -5.63 14.51 7.60
CA PRO A 63 -7.03 14.26 7.90
C PRO A 63 -7.04 13.34 9.11
N GLY A 64 -7.55 13.88 10.23
CA GLY A 64 -7.67 13.12 11.46
C GLY A 64 -8.39 11.82 11.10
N PRO A 65 -8.13 10.72 11.83
CA PRO A 65 -8.69 9.42 11.49
C PRO A 65 -10.13 9.63 11.10
N GLY A 66 -10.47 9.32 9.83
CA GLY A 66 -11.83 9.41 9.34
C GLY A 66 -12.72 8.86 10.43
N ALA A 67 -13.74 9.64 10.81
CA ALA A 67 -14.58 9.41 11.99
C ALA A 67 -14.59 7.93 12.33
N ALA A 68 -13.96 7.57 13.48
CA ALA A 68 -13.76 6.18 13.88
C ALA A 68 -15.01 5.40 13.47
N PRO A 69 -14.89 4.39 12.58
CA PRO A 69 -16.07 3.68 12.13
C PRO A 69 -16.76 3.23 13.42
N GLY A 70 -18.02 3.63 13.54
CA GLY A 70 -18.82 3.27 14.69
C GLY A 70 -18.66 1.78 14.97
N THR A 71 -18.88 1.39 16.22
CA THR A 71 -18.83 0.02 16.75
C THR A 71 -19.73 -1.00 16.04
N ALA A 72 -20.27 -0.68 14.85
CA ALA A 72 -20.95 -1.60 13.97
C ALA A 72 -19.99 -2.72 13.55
N ALA A 73 -20.40 -3.96 13.81
CA ALA A 73 -19.66 -5.14 13.39
C ALA A 73 -19.59 -5.20 11.85
N ALA A 74 -18.48 -5.72 11.34
CA ALA A 74 -18.30 -6.02 9.92
C ALA A 74 -19.40 -6.99 9.45
N ARG A 75 -19.95 -6.79 8.25
CA ARG A 75 -20.95 -7.70 7.65
C ARG A 75 -20.39 -9.13 7.52
N HIS A 76 -19.09 -9.25 7.28
CA HIS A 76 -18.37 -10.50 7.12
C HIS A 76 -17.56 -10.86 8.37
N ALA A 77 -18.02 -10.50 9.58
CA ALA A 77 -17.35 -10.83 10.84
C ALA A 77 -17.03 -12.33 10.98
N TRP A 78 -17.92 -13.21 10.47
CA TRP A 78 -17.76 -14.67 10.46
C TRP A 78 -16.47 -15.16 9.77
N PHE A 79 -15.92 -14.38 8.84
CA PHE A 79 -14.67 -14.71 8.14
C PHE A 79 -13.49 -14.67 9.11
N TRP A 80 -13.50 -13.70 10.03
CA TRP A 80 -12.42 -13.44 10.99
C TRP A 80 -12.48 -14.34 12.24
N GLU A 81 -13.51 -15.18 12.38
CA GLU A 81 -13.59 -16.18 13.46
C GLU A 81 -12.54 -17.28 13.30
N GLU A 82 -12.14 -17.57 12.05
CA GLU A 82 -11.19 -18.64 11.71
C GLU A 82 -9.94 -18.15 10.99
N VAL A 83 -9.94 -16.91 10.49
CA VAL A 83 -8.79 -16.31 9.81
C VAL A 83 -8.04 -15.38 10.78
N PRO A 84 -6.79 -15.71 11.17
CA PRO A 84 -6.01 -14.87 12.06
C PRO A 84 -5.77 -13.48 11.48
N ALA A 85 -5.96 -12.45 12.31
CA ALA A 85 -5.80 -11.05 11.94
C ALA A 85 -4.46 -10.44 12.37
N GLY A 86 -3.77 -11.02 13.36
CA GLY A 86 -2.58 -10.43 14.00
C GLY A 86 -1.34 -10.42 13.11
N LEU A 87 -0.34 -9.60 13.39
CA LEU A 87 0.96 -9.60 12.69
C LEU A 87 1.80 -10.83 13.06
N ASP A 88 1.64 -11.33 14.27
CA ASP A 88 2.33 -12.49 14.86
C ASP A 88 2.05 -13.81 14.12
N THR A 89 0.90 -13.89 13.46
CA THR A 89 0.44 -15.06 12.70
C THR A 89 0.67 -14.91 11.19
N SER A 90 1.51 -13.94 10.79
CA SER A 90 1.72 -13.57 9.39
C SER A 90 2.37 -14.71 8.60
N GLY A 91 1.95 -14.88 7.34
CA GLY A 91 2.59 -15.83 6.43
C GLY A 91 1.70 -16.31 5.28
N PRO A 92 2.28 -17.02 4.30
CA PRO A 92 1.58 -17.46 3.09
C PRO A 92 0.41 -18.44 3.39
N GLU A 93 0.48 -19.20 4.47
CA GLU A 93 -0.61 -20.12 4.87
C GLU A 93 -1.90 -19.39 5.26
N ARG A 94 -1.79 -18.15 5.73
CA ARG A 94 -2.96 -17.33 6.07
C ARG A 94 -3.86 -17.12 4.86
N LEU A 95 -3.27 -16.92 3.68
CA LEU A 95 -4.05 -16.79 2.46
C LEU A 95 -4.81 -18.09 2.18
N ARG A 96 -4.15 -19.25 2.27
CA ARG A 96 -4.84 -20.54 2.06
C ARG A 96 -6.01 -20.74 3.02
N ALA A 97 -5.80 -20.44 4.31
CA ALA A 97 -6.86 -20.48 5.32
C ALA A 97 -8.00 -19.50 5.01
N ALA A 98 -7.68 -18.28 4.59
CA ALA A 98 -8.66 -17.26 4.18
C ALA A 98 -9.49 -17.73 2.97
N MET A 99 -8.87 -18.28 1.94
CA MET A 99 -9.56 -18.79 0.76
C MET A 99 -10.44 -20.00 1.09
N ALA A 100 -9.95 -20.91 1.92
CA ALA A 100 -10.74 -22.05 2.41
C ALA A 100 -11.96 -21.58 3.19
N ARG A 101 -11.79 -20.64 4.13
CA ARG A 101 -12.89 -20.06 4.91
C ARG A 101 -13.91 -19.37 4.02
N LEU A 102 -13.45 -18.60 3.03
CA LEU A 102 -14.31 -17.92 2.07
C LEU A 102 -15.20 -18.89 1.28
N SER A 103 -14.68 -20.07 0.92
CA SER A 103 -15.41 -21.10 0.17
C SER A 103 -16.50 -21.83 0.99
N GLN A 104 -16.47 -21.72 2.32
CA GLN A 104 -17.37 -22.42 3.24
C GLN A 104 -18.06 -21.42 4.19
N PRO A 105 -18.83 -20.45 3.68
CA PRO A 105 -19.51 -19.48 4.52
C PRO A 105 -20.64 -20.14 5.32
N PRO A 106 -21.01 -19.58 6.49
CA PRO A 106 -22.28 -19.91 7.13
C PRO A 106 -23.46 -19.70 6.17
N ALA A 107 -24.54 -20.45 6.38
CA ALA A 107 -25.72 -20.39 5.52
C ALA A 107 -26.25 -18.95 5.38
N GLY A 108 -26.34 -18.45 4.14
CA GLY A 108 -26.80 -17.08 3.84
C GLY A 108 -25.77 -15.97 4.09
N ALA A 109 -24.55 -16.29 4.54
CA ALA A 109 -23.52 -15.30 4.89
C ALA A 109 -22.42 -15.13 3.81
N GLY A 110 -22.58 -15.78 2.65
CA GLY A 110 -21.62 -15.73 1.54
C GLY A 110 -21.27 -14.31 1.08
N VAL A 111 -20.04 -14.14 0.64
CA VAL A 111 -19.55 -12.87 0.07
C VAL A 111 -19.93 -12.83 -1.41
N ALA A 112 -20.62 -11.78 -1.83
CA ALA A 112 -20.98 -11.62 -3.23
C ALA A 112 -19.71 -11.33 -4.07
N ALA A 113 -19.43 -12.20 -5.03
CA ALA A 113 -18.38 -11.99 -6.01
C ALA A 113 -18.91 -11.17 -7.22
N PRO A 114 -18.04 -10.41 -7.91
CA PRO A 114 -18.41 -9.77 -9.16
C PRO A 114 -18.78 -10.82 -10.22
N ARG A 115 -19.71 -10.47 -11.10
CA ARG A 115 -20.11 -11.32 -12.23
C ARG A 115 -18.95 -11.54 -13.19
N LEU A 116 -18.86 -12.74 -13.78
CA LEU A 116 -17.80 -13.08 -14.72
C LEU A 116 -17.74 -12.10 -15.90
N GLU A 117 -18.90 -11.71 -16.43
CA GLU A 117 -19.01 -10.78 -17.55
C GLU A 117 -18.46 -9.40 -17.20
N ALA A 118 -18.65 -8.96 -15.95
CA ALA A 118 -18.11 -7.68 -15.47
C ALA A 118 -16.58 -7.72 -15.40
N ILE A 119 -16.00 -8.80 -14.88
CA ILE A 119 -14.55 -8.98 -14.82
C ILE A 119 -13.95 -9.11 -16.23
N GLN A 120 -14.61 -9.82 -17.14
CA GLN A 120 -14.19 -9.90 -18.55
C GLN A 120 -14.24 -8.52 -19.24
N ALA A 121 -15.25 -7.69 -18.94
CA ALA A 121 -15.33 -6.34 -19.48
C ALA A 121 -14.17 -5.46 -18.97
N LEU A 122 -13.85 -5.52 -17.68
CA LEU A 122 -12.69 -4.84 -17.11
C LEU A 122 -11.38 -5.31 -17.76
N LEU A 123 -11.23 -6.62 -17.95
CA LEU A 123 -10.05 -7.20 -18.57
C LEU A 123 -9.89 -6.73 -20.02
N ARG A 124 -10.98 -6.66 -20.81
CA ARG A 124 -10.94 -6.12 -22.17
C ARG A 124 -10.56 -4.64 -22.20
N ALA A 125 -11.03 -3.86 -21.23
CA ALA A 125 -10.78 -2.42 -21.17
C ALA A 125 -9.37 -2.05 -20.68
N HIS A 126 -8.81 -2.80 -19.72
CA HIS A 126 -7.60 -2.40 -18.98
C HIS A 126 -6.53 -3.49 -18.88
N GLY A 127 -6.73 -4.65 -19.51
CA GLY A 127 -5.84 -5.81 -19.36
C GLY A 127 -4.40 -5.52 -19.78
N ALA A 128 -4.19 -4.70 -20.81
CA ALA A 128 -2.84 -4.33 -21.26
C ALA A 128 -2.11 -3.46 -20.23
N GLU A 129 -2.80 -2.48 -19.64
CA GLU A 129 -2.29 -1.59 -18.59
C GLU A 129 -1.99 -2.39 -17.31
N ILE A 130 -2.90 -3.29 -16.92
CA ILE A 130 -2.71 -4.19 -15.77
C ILE A 130 -1.46 -5.05 -15.96
N LEU A 131 -1.35 -5.75 -17.08
CA LEU A 131 -0.19 -6.60 -17.37
C LEU A 131 1.11 -5.80 -17.31
N ARG A 132 1.16 -4.63 -17.95
CA ARG A 132 2.34 -3.75 -17.92
C ARG A 132 2.69 -3.28 -16.51
N ALA A 133 1.69 -2.87 -15.72
CA ALA A 133 1.88 -2.34 -14.37
C ALA A 133 2.45 -3.38 -13.39
N THR A 134 2.21 -4.66 -13.64
CA THR A 134 2.69 -5.75 -12.78
C THR A 134 4.06 -6.33 -13.16
N ILE A 135 4.63 -5.95 -14.31
CA ILE A 135 5.95 -6.46 -14.74
C ILE A 135 7.02 -6.08 -13.72
N GLY A 136 7.76 -7.07 -13.24
CA GLY A 136 8.85 -6.87 -12.26
C GLY A 136 8.37 -6.63 -10.83
N THR A 137 7.07 -6.81 -10.55
CA THR A 137 6.48 -6.72 -9.21
C THR A 137 6.13 -8.11 -8.66
N ARG A 138 5.78 -8.18 -7.37
CA ARG A 138 5.18 -9.37 -6.72
C ARG A 138 3.66 -9.39 -6.84
N VAL A 139 3.05 -8.51 -7.63
CA VAL A 139 1.60 -8.35 -7.71
C VAL A 139 1.06 -9.14 -8.89
N SER A 140 0.11 -10.06 -8.64
CA SER A 140 -0.56 -10.76 -9.73
C SER A 140 -1.44 -9.81 -10.54
N PRO A 141 -1.45 -9.89 -11.89
CA PRO A 141 -2.44 -9.22 -12.73
C PRO A 141 -3.88 -9.49 -12.30
N ALA A 142 -4.18 -10.71 -11.85
CA ALA A 142 -5.50 -11.08 -11.35
C ALA A 142 -5.85 -10.35 -10.04
N LEU A 143 -4.86 -10.05 -9.19
CA LEU A 143 -5.07 -9.26 -7.98
C LEU A 143 -5.43 -7.81 -8.32
N VAL A 144 -4.69 -7.19 -9.24
CA VAL A 144 -4.99 -5.82 -9.68
C VAL A 144 -6.40 -5.74 -10.27
N LEU A 145 -6.78 -6.70 -11.10
CA LEU A 145 -8.13 -6.79 -11.67
C LEU A 145 -9.21 -6.92 -10.59
N ALA A 146 -8.98 -7.74 -9.58
CA ALA A 146 -9.89 -7.92 -8.44
C ALA A 146 -10.04 -6.63 -7.62
N VAL A 147 -8.93 -5.94 -7.32
CA VAL A 147 -8.92 -4.66 -6.60
C VAL A 147 -9.70 -3.61 -7.39
N ILE A 148 -9.44 -3.42 -8.69
CA ILE A 148 -10.20 -2.47 -9.53
C ILE A 148 -11.71 -2.75 -9.49
N SER A 149 -12.11 -4.03 -9.54
CA SER A 149 -13.52 -4.42 -9.48
C SER A 149 -14.19 -3.99 -8.17
N VAL A 150 -13.49 -4.12 -7.04
CA VAL A 150 -14.01 -3.76 -5.71
C VAL A 150 -13.98 -2.26 -5.47
N GLU A 151 -12.91 -1.59 -5.90
CA GLU A 151 -12.67 -0.16 -5.64
C GLU A 151 -13.58 0.75 -6.46
N SER A 152 -13.65 0.54 -7.78
CA SER A 152 -14.34 1.45 -8.69
C SER A 152 -15.41 0.77 -9.54
N SER A 153 -15.38 -0.57 -9.60
CA SER A 153 -16.13 -1.36 -10.59
C SER A 153 -15.79 -0.96 -12.04
N GLY A 154 -14.56 -0.48 -12.29
CA GLY A 154 -14.10 -0.03 -13.61
C GLY A 154 -14.39 1.41 -13.96
N ARG A 155 -14.86 2.22 -13.00
CA ARG A 155 -15.16 3.63 -13.27
C ARG A 155 -13.88 4.46 -13.16
N GLU A 156 -13.32 4.83 -14.31
CA GLU A 156 -12.08 5.60 -14.41
C GLU A 156 -12.15 6.95 -13.69
N ALA A 157 -13.31 7.59 -13.67
CA ALA A 157 -13.55 8.89 -13.03
C ALA A 157 -14.15 8.76 -11.60
N ALA A 158 -14.03 7.58 -10.96
CA ALA A 158 -14.57 7.39 -9.61
C ALA A 158 -13.88 8.28 -8.59
N VAL A 159 -14.67 8.92 -7.72
CA VAL A 159 -14.20 9.68 -6.56
C VAL A 159 -15.00 9.26 -5.34
N SER A 160 -14.35 8.81 -4.28
CA SER A 160 -15.00 8.45 -3.03
C SER A 160 -15.31 9.70 -2.18
N HIS A 161 -16.17 9.54 -1.17
CA HIS A 161 -16.45 10.59 -0.19
C HIS A 161 -15.20 11.02 0.60
N ALA A 162 -14.24 10.11 0.78
CA ALA A 162 -12.97 10.38 1.45
C ALA A 162 -11.92 11.00 0.50
N GLY A 163 -12.22 11.09 -0.80
CA GLY A 163 -11.33 11.68 -1.81
C GLY A 163 -10.40 10.68 -2.51
N ALA A 164 -10.64 9.38 -2.37
CA ALA A 164 -9.95 8.35 -3.15
C ALA A 164 -10.37 8.43 -4.63
N GLN A 165 -9.44 8.23 -5.57
CA GLN A 165 -9.65 8.59 -6.98
C GLN A 165 -9.21 7.52 -7.98
N GLY A 166 -9.98 7.42 -9.07
CA GLY A 166 -9.67 6.59 -10.22
C GLY A 166 -9.98 5.10 -10.04
N LEU A 167 -9.47 4.28 -10.97
CA LEU A 167 -9.76 2.85 -11.07
C LEU A 167 -9.42 2.06 -9.80
N MET A 168 -8.28 2.36 -9.20
CA MET A 168 -7.76 1.70 -8.01
C MET A 168 -7.94 2.55 -6.73
N GLN A 169 -8.76 3.61 -6.80
CA GLN A 169 -9.13 4.48 -5.68
C GLN A 169 -7.92 4.91 -4.82
N LEU A 170 -6.95 5.56 -5.45
CA LEU A 170 -5.79 6.08 -4.73
C LEU A 170 -6.15 7.37 -3.98
N MET A 171 -5.74 7.47 -2.72
CA MET A 171 -5.73 8.75 -2.01
C MET A 171 -4.70 9.70 -2.65
N PRO A 172 -4.93 11.02 -2.63
CA PRO A 172 -4.02 11.98 -3.28
C PRO A 172 -2.56 11.86 -2.85
N ASP A 173 -2.30 11.68 -1.55
CA ASP A 173 -0.94 11.54 -1.02
C ASP A 173 -0.29 10.22 -1.46
N THR A 174 -1.07 9.14 -1.57
CA THR A 174 -0.61 7.86 -2.10
C THR A 174 -0.29 7.97 -3.60
N ALA A 175 -1.18 8.60 -4.38
CA ALA A 175 -0.96 8.86 -5.80
C ALA A 175 0.35 9.64 -6.02
N LEU A 176 0.58 10.69 -5.24
CA LEU A 176 1.83 11.46 -5.28
C LEU A 176 3.05 10.62 -4.93
N ARG A 177 2.99 9.85 -3.83
CA ARG A 177 4.08 8.97 -3.37
C ARG A 177 4.49 7.94 -4.43
N PHE A 178 3.53 7.43 -5.20
CA PHE A 178 3.76 6.42 -6.23
C PHE A 178 3.79 7.00 -7.66
N GLY A 179 4.03 8.31 -7.80
CA GLY A 179 4.36 8.94 -9.08
C GLY A 179 3.21 9.05 -10.07
N VAL A 180 1.96 9.06 -9.60
CA VAL A 180 0.77 9.31 -10.41
C VAL A 180 0.60 10.81 -10.59
N ARG A 181 0.62 11.30 -11.83
CA ARG A 181 0.48 12.73 -12.14
C ARG A 181 -0.98 13.08 -12.40
N ASP A 182 -1.68 12.18 -13.08
CA ASP A 182 -3.12 12.26 -13.28
C ASP A 182 -3.80 10.96 -12.85
N VAL A 183 -4.52 11.03 -11.73
CA VAL A 183 -5.25 9.92 -11.13
C VAL A 183 -6.42 9.41 -11.97
N PHE A 184 -6.90 10.18 -12.94
CA PHE A 184 -7.98 9.77 -13.84
C PHE A 184 -7.48 9.15 -15.14
N THR A 185 -6.17 9.19 -15.41
CA THR A 185 -5.56 8.45 -16.51
C THR A 185 -5.43 6.97 -16.10
N PRO A 186 -6.13 6.02 -16.75
CA PRO A 186 -6.15 4.61 -16.33
C PRO A 186 -4.76 3.99 -16.17
N ALA A 187 -3.89 4.20 -17.16
CA ALA A 187 -2.54 3.65 -17.15
C ALA A 187 -1.67 4.20 -16.00
N GLU A 188 -1.88 5.45 -15.58
CA GLU A 188 -1.15 6.02 -14.44
C GLU A 188 -1.71 5.51 -13.11
N ASN A 189 -3.04 5.52 -12.96
CA ASN A 189 -3.70 5.05 -11.74
C ASN A 189 -3.40 3.57 -11.46
N ILE A 190 -3.49 2.71 -12.49
CA ILE A 190 -3.19 1.28 -12.38
C ILE A 190 -1.73 1.04 -11.99
N ARG A 191 -0.79 1.78 -12.60
CA ARG A 191 0.64 1.68 -12.27
C ARG A 191 0.93 2.09 -10.84
N GLY A 192 0.35 3.21 -10.39
CA GLY A 192 0.50 3.69 -9.02
C GLY A 192 -0.08 2.72 -7.99
N GLY A 193 -1.28 2.19 -8.25
CA GLY A 193 -1.91 1.21 -7.37
C GLY A 193 -1.19 -0.13 -7.32
N ALA A 194 -0.70 -0.64 -8.46
CA ALA A 194 0.13 -1.84 -8.49
C ALA A 194 1.46 -1.63 -7.73
N ALA A 195 2.12 -0.47 -7.88
CA ALA A 195 3.32 -0.14 -7.13
C ALA A 195 3.06 -0.03 -5.62
N TYR A 196 1.90 0.54 -5.22
CA TYR A 196 1.50 0.59 -3.82
C TYR A 196 1.26 -0.80 -3.23
N LEU A 197 0.54 -1.67 -3.96
CA LEU A 197 0.34 -3.07 -3.56
C LEU A 197 1.67 -3.80 -3.42
N ASP A 198 2.59 -3.66 -4.37
CA ASP A 198 3.91 -4.32 -4.26
C ASP A 198 4.67 -3.85 -3.02
N TRP A 199 4.67 -2.54 -2.76
CA TRP A 199 5.30 -1.98 -1.57
C TRP A 199 4.68 -2.56 -0.28
N LEU A 200 3.34 -2.61 -0.19
CA LEU A 200 2.63 -3.19 0.96
C LEU A 200 2.91 -4.68 1.14
N ILE A 201 2.96 -5.46 0.05
CA ILE A 201 3.35 -6.88 0.11
C ILE A 201 4.76 -7.02 0.67
N GLY A 202 5.68 -6.13 0.31
CA GLY A 202 7.02 -6.11 0.90
C GLY A 202 7.04 -5.72 2.36
N GLU A 203 6.31 -4.66 2.73
CA GLU A 203 6.20 -4.16 4.09
C GLU A 203 5.70 -5.25 5.06
N PHE A 204 4.73 -6.06 4.63
CA PHE A 204 4.15 -7.12 5.45
C PHE A 204 4.70 -8.52 5.15
N GLY A 205 5.95 -8.60 4.65
CA GLY A 205 6.67 -9.87 4.56
C GLY A 205 6.05 -10.90 3.61
N GLY A 206 5.30 -10.46 2.60
CA GLY A 206 4.58 -11.31 1.66
C GLY A 206 3.15 -11.68 2.08
N ASP A 207 2.68 -11.23 3.23
CA ASP A 207 1.31 -11.49 3.69
C ASP A 207 0.32 -10.56 2.98
N VAL A 208 -0.40 -11.12 2.01
CA VAL A 208 -1.33 -10.35 1.18
C VAL A 208 -2.59 -9.94 1.96
N ILE A 209 -2.97 -10.62 3.03
CA ILE A 209 -4.11 -10.19 3.86
C ILE A 209 -3.78 -8.87 4.56
N LEU A 210 -2.57 -8.76 5.10
CA LEU A 210 -2.07 -7.51 5.69
C LEU A 210 -1.83 -6.44 4.62
N ALA A 211 -1.33 -6.81 3.44
CA ALA A 211 -1.20 -5.87 2.34
C ALA A 211 -2.56 -5.28 1.91
N LEU A 212 -3.61 -6.10 1.78
CA LEU A 212 -4.96 -5.62 1.48
C LEU A 212 -5.55 -4.77 2.61
N ALA A 213 -5.25 -5.11 3.87
CA ALA A 213 -5.62 -4.28 5.01
C ALA A 213 -4.94 -2.91 4.94
N GLY A 214 -3.64 -2.87 4.63
CA GLY A 214 -2.88 -1.63 4.46
C GLY A 214 -3.33 -0.84 3.24
N TYR A 215 -3.74 -1.49 2.16
CA TYR A 215 -4.27 -0.81 0.97
C TYR A 215 -5.54 -0.02 1.27
N ASN A 216 -6.46 -0.61 2.04
CA ASN A 216 -7.73 0.03 2.40
C ASN A 216 -7.63 0.98 3.61
N ALA A 217 -6.91 0.60 4.67
CA ALA A 217 -6.85 1.35 5.93
C ALA A 217 -5.58 2.19 6.11
N GLY A 218 -4.59 2.03 5.24
CA GLY A 218 -3.23 2.54 5.41
C GLY A 218 -2.34 1.61 6.24
N GLU A 219 -1.05 1.51 5.88
CA GLU A 219 -0.05 0.68 6.56
C GLU A 219 0.07 1.00 8.07
N ASN A 220 -0.08 2.28 8.44
CA ASN A 220 0.03 2.72 9.81
C ASN A 220 -1.11 2.19 10.68
N ALA A 221 -2.29 1.95 10.10
CA ALA A 221 -3.39 1.34 10.84
C ALA A 221 -3.08 -0.13 11.14
N VAL A 222 -2.45 -0.84 10.19
CA VAL A 222 -2.03 -2.24 10.41
C VAL A 222 -1.00 -2.33 11.53
N HIS A 223 0.04 -1.49 11.48
CA HIS A 223 1.07 -1.44 12.53
C HIS A 223 0.50 -1.07 13.91
N LYS A 224 -0.39 -0.07 13.98
CA LYS A 224 -0.99 0.36 15.26
C LYS A 224 -1.90 -0.68 15.91
N ASN A 225 -2.45 -1.60 15.13
CA ASN A 225 -3.37 -2.63 15.61
C ASN A 225 -2.72 -4.00 15.70
N ASP A 226 -1.39 -4.08 15.51
CA ASP A 226 -0.64 -5.32 15.43
C ASP A 226 -1.29 -6.35 14.49
N GLY A 227 -1.85 -5.90 13.34
CA GLY A 227 -2.62 -6.76 12.45
C GLY A 227 -3.72 -6.03 11.67
N VAL A 228 -4.66 -6.79 11.09
CA VAL A 228 -5.82 -6.24 10.39
C VAL A 228 -6.66 -5.41 11.38
N PRO A 229 -6.81 -4.09 11.15
CA PRO A 229 -7.47 -3.21 12.09
C PRO A 229 -8.94 -3.60 12.28
N PRO A 230 -9.54 -3.31 13.45
CA PRO A 230 -10.94 -3.62 13.75
C PRO A 230 -11.94 -2.67 13.09
N TYR A 231 -11.63 -2.20 11.88
CA TYR A 231 -12.50 -1.35 11.09
C TYR A 231 -13.46 -2.23 10.29
N ALA A 232 -14.76 -2.00 10.44
CA ALA A 232 -15.79 -2.78 9.75
C ALA A 232 -15.57 -2.78 8.23
N GLU A 233 -15.22 -1.61 7.69
CA GLU A 233 -14.93 -1.43 6.26
C GLU A 233 -13.77 -2.33 5.80
N THR A 234 -12.63 -2.28 6.47
CA THR A 234 -11.44 -3.08 6.11
C THR A 234 -11.69 -4.58 6.26
N ARG A 235 -12.39 -4.97 7.33
CA ARG A 235 -12.77 -6.37 7.57
C ARG A 235 -13.80 -6.89 6.57
N ASP A 236 -14.60 -6.03 5.97
CA ASP A 236 -15.49 -6.37 4.86
C ASP A 236 -14.81 -6.28 3.49
N TYR A 237 -13.80 -5.43 3.35
CA TYR A 237 -13.07 -5.19 2.11
C TYR A 237 -12.27 -6.42 1.69
N ILE A 238 -11.48 -6.98 2.60
CA ILE A 238 -10.57 -8.10 2.32
C ILE A 238 -11.32 -9.30 1.73
N PRO A 239 -12.38 -9.86 2.36
CA PRO A 239 -13.10 -10.99 1.78
C PRO A 239 -13.76 -10.66 0.43
N LYS A 240 -14.16 -9.40 0.17
CA LYS A 240 -14.68 -8.98 -1.15
C LYS A 240 -13.59 -9.03 -2.22
N VAL A 241 -12.38 -8.57 -1.93
CA VAL A 241 -11.24 -8.65 -2.86
C VAL A 241 -10.87 -10.11 -3.12
N LEU A 242 -10.84 -10.96 -2.09
CA LEU A 242 -10.57 -12.39 -2.26
C LEU A 242 -11.64 -13.08 -3.12
N ALA A 243 -12.92 -12.74 -2.94
CA ALA A 243 -14.01 -13.25 -3.78
C ALA A 243 -13.89 -12.78 -5.23
N ALA A 244 -13.50 -11.52 -5.46
CA ALA A 244 -13.21 -11.00 -6.79
C ALA A 244 -11.98 -11.66 -7.42
N PHE A 245 -10.95 -11.97 -6.62
CA PHE A 245 -9.76 -12.68 -7.07
C PHE A 245 -10.06 -14.10 -7.54
N GLU A 246 -10.98 -14.82 -6.88
CA GLU A 246 -11.43 -16.15 -7.35
C GLU A 246 -12.00 -16.13 -8.77
N VAL A 247 -12.74 -15.06 -9.11
CA VAL A 247 -13.27 -14.87 -10.46
C VAL A 247 -12.15 -14.45 -11.43
N ALA A 248 -11.31 -13.50 -11.03
CA ALA A 248 -10.23 -12.97 -11.87
C ALA A 248 -9.17 -14.02 -12.20
N ARG A 249 -8.76 -14.86 -11.24
CA ARG A 249 -7.75 -15.91 -11.43
C ARG A 249 -8.20 -17.01 -12.40
N ALA A 250 -9.50 -17.18 -12.59
CA ALA A 250 -10.05 -18.14 -13.55
C ALA A 250 -9.90 -17.68 -15.02
N LEU A 251 -9.61 -16.39 -15.24
CA LEU A 251 -9.31 -15.83 -16.57
C LEU A 251 -7.83 -15.95 -16.95
N CYS A 252 -6.98 -16.45 -16.05
CA CYS A 252 -5.58 -16.72 -16.32
C CYS A 252 -5.41 -18.05 -17.07
N LYS A 253 -4.49 -18.10 -18.04
CA LYS A 253 -4.15 -19.34 -18.76
C LYS A 253 -3.71 -20.46 -17.83
N THR A 254 -2.98 -20.10 -16.78
CA THR A 254 -2.66 -20.97 -15.65
C THR A 254 -3.21 -20.29 -14.41
N ARG A 255 -4.02 -21.00 -13.64
CA ARG A 255 -4.67 -20.44 -12.46
C ARG A 255 -3.62 -20.23 -11.36
N PRO A 256 -3.32 -18.98 -10.96
CA PRO A 256 -2.40 -18.72 -9.85
C PRO A 256 -2.94 -19.32 -8.55
N GLU A 257 -2.06 -19.80 -7.66
CA GLU A 257 -2.44 -20.26 -6.32
C GLU A 257 -2.41 -19.11 -5.31
N LEU A 258 -1.37 -18.29 -5.39
CA LEU A 258 -1.16 -17.11 -4.55
C LEU A 258 -1.55 -15.83 -5.28
N LEU A 259 -1.89 -14.80 -4.51
CA LEU A 259 -2.15 -13.46 -5.03
C LEU A 259 -0.89 -12.77 -5.58
N THR A 260 0.27 -13.39 -5.38
CA THR A 260 1.58 -12.96 -5.90
C THR A 260 2.05 -13.73 -7.13
N ASP A 261 1.34 -14.80 -7.52
CA ASP A 261 1.74 -15.62 -8.66
C ASP A 261 1.45 -14.87 -9.97
N ALA A 262 2.36 -15.04 -10.94
CA ALA A 262 2.20 -14.46 -12.27
C ALA A 262 0.94 -15.02 -12.96
N CYS A 263 0.22 -14.16 -13.68
CA CYS A 263 -0.94 -14.52 -14.46
C CYS A 263 -0.79 -13.98 -15.88
N ALA A 264 -0.81 -14.86 -16.89
CA ALA A 264 -1.04 -14.44 -18.26
C ALA A 264 -2.54 -14.62 -18.53
N PHE A 265 -3.25 -13.53 -18.80
CA PHE A 265 -4.67 -13.60 -19.14
C PHE A 265 -4.90 -14.32 -20.47
N ASP A 266 -6.00 -15.05 -20.56
CA ASP A 266 -6.50 -15.52 -21.84
C ASP A 266 -7.34 -14.43 -22.52
N LEU A 267 -6.65 -13.56 -23.27
CA LEU A 267 -7.28 -12.45 -24.00
C LEU A 267 -8.05 -12.92 -25.25
N ALA A 268 -8.02 -14.21 -25.58
CA ALA A 268 -8.73 -14.78 -26.72
C ALA A 268 -10.15 -15.29 -26.39
N MET A 269 -10.59 -15.16 -25.12
CA MET A 269 -11.94 -15.52 -24.71
C MET A 269 -12.96 -14.46 -25.21
N ASN A 270 -13.39 -14.63 -26.46
CA ASN A 270 -14.55 -13.94 -27.07
C ASN A 270 -15.80 -14.81 -27.00
#